data_AF-A0A4U5N005-F1
#
_entry.id   AF-A0A4U5N005-F1
#
_cell.length_a   1.000
_cell.length_b   1.000
_cell.length_c   1.000
_cell.angle_alpha   90.00
_cell.angle_beta   90.00
_cell.angle_gamma   90.00
#
_symmetry.space_group_name_H-M   'P 1'
#
loop_
_entity.id
_entity.type
_entity.pdbx_description
1 polymer ?
#
loop_
_entity_poly.entity_id
_entity_poly.type
_entity_poly.pdbx_seq_one_letter_code
_entity_poly.pdbx_strand_id
1 'polypeptide(L)'
;MDKAAGEPLKQYHRQRHHHNDHHNLPTPTSLRASDALPLPLYLTNGLFFGMFFSVAYFLLHRWREKIRNSTPLHILTFPEIAGIVCLSASVVYLLGFFGIGIAQSLIARGSQDSWDVEEDHMVEKKGGLCAAEICPGPAKSPAASLASTLAPVPSARAISTMFQKPLLGSDDEEVIKGVVSGDIPSYSLESKLGDCTRAAVIRREALQRMTGRSLEGLPLDGFDYESILGQCCEMPVGYVQIPVGVAGPLLLDGKEYTVPMATTEGCLVASTNRGCKAIYASGGAGSVLLRDGMTRAPIVRFGTAKRAAELKFFIEDPANFDTLCVVFNRSSRFGRLQNIKCAIAGKNLYMRFSCSTGDAMGMNMVSKGVQNVLDYLQTDFPDMEIIGISGNFCSDKKPAAVNWIEGRGKSVVCEAIIKEEVVRKVLKTNVATLVELNMLKNLTGSAMAGALGGFNAHASNIVTAVYIATGQDPAQNVESSHCITMMEAVNGGEDLHISVTMPSIEVGTVGGGTQLASQSACLNLLGVKGASKDSPGSNSRLLSTIIAGSVLAGELSLMSAIAAGQLIKSHMKYNRSSKDVSEIAPSN
;
A
#
# COMPACT_ATOMS: atom_id res chain seq x y z
N MET A 1 -43.22 44.84 -26.78
CA MET A 1 -44.30 45.73 -26.33
C MET A 1 -45.33 44.87 -25.65
N ASP A 2 -45.82 45.33 -24.49
CA ASP A 2 -47.04 44.97 -23.73
C ASP A 2 -47.29 43.47 -23.41
N LYS A 3 -47.30 42.97 -22.16
CA LYS A 3 -47.93 43.32 -20.85
C LYS A 3 -49.42 42.99 -20.68
N ALA A 4 -49.68 42.19 -19.62
CA ALA A 4 -50.90 42.12 -18.78
C ALA A 4 -52.19 41.52 -19.41
N ALA A 5 -53.14 40.93 -18.67
CA ALA A 5 -53.17 40.31 -17.32
C ALA A 5 -54.56 39.61 -17.11
N GLY A 6 -54.73 38.81 -16.05
CA GLY A 6 -56.05 38.60 -15.41
C GLY A 6 -56.51 37.15 -15.15
N GLU A 7 -56.52 36.75 -13.87
CA GLU A 7 -57.43 35.70 -13.35
C GLU A 7 -58.85 36.28 -13.10
N PRO A 8 -59.87 35.48 -12.72
CA PRO A 8 -60.10 35.28 -11.28
C PRO A 8 -60.66 33.90 -10.84
N LEU A 9 -60.50 33.60 -9.54
CA LEU A 9 -60.99 32.41 -8.84
C LEU A 9 -62.54 32.28 -8.77
N LYS A 10 -63.01 31.05 -8.49
CA LYS A 10 -64.17 30.81 -7.61
C LYS A 10 -64.04 29.51 -6.79
N GLN A 11 -64.04 29.64 -5.47
CA GLN A 11 -64.18 28.53 -4.51
C GLN A 11 -65.66 28.15 -4.31
N TYR A 12 -65.91 26.91 -3.89
CA TYR A 12 -67.08 26.54 -3.10
C TYR A 12 -66.68 25.56 -1.98
N HIS A 13 -67.19 25.82 -0.76
CA HIS A 13 -67.16 24.87 0.37
C HIS A 13 -68.01 23.62 0.04
N ARG A 14 -67.96 22.46 0.75
CA ARG A 14 -67.88 22.26 2.22
C ARG A 14 -67.74 20.77 2.59
N GLN A 15 -67.25 20.53 3.81
CA GLN A 15 -67.55 19.38 4.71
C GLN A 15 -66.93 17.98 4.49
N ARG A 16 -66.47 17.44 5.63
CA ARG A 16 -65.88 16.10 5.86
C ARG A 16 -66.93 14.99 5.72
N HIS A 17 -66.51 13.79 5.33
CA HIS A 17 -66.81 12.55 6.08
C HIS A 17 -65.75 11.47 5.80
N HIS A 18 -65.45 10.65 6.81
CA HIS A 18 -64.55 9.49 6.69
C HIS A 18 -65.18 8.34 5.90
N HIS A 19 -64.44 7.77 4.96
CA HIS A 19 -64.40 6.32 4.79
C HIS A 19 -63.05 5.86 4.23
N ASN A 20 -62.58 4.71 4.72
CA ASN A 20 -61.50 3.97 4.08
C ASN A 20 -62.02 3.44 2.75
N ASP A 21 -61.24 3.58 1.68
CA ASP A 21 -60.95 2.53 0.70
C ASP A 21 -60.04 3.10 -0.38
N HIS A 22 -58.76 2.68 -0.39
CA HIS A 22 -57.87 2.91 -1.54
C HIS A 22 -57.35 1.60 -2.09
N HIS A 23 -57.81 1.32 -3.30
CA HIS A 23 -57.45 0.21 -4.16
C HIS A 23 -55.96 -0.14 -4.19
N ASN A 24 -55.70 -1.45 -4.19
CA ASN A 24 -54.40 -2.02 -4.55
C ASN A 24 -53.97 -1.60 -5.97
N LEU A 25 -52.83 -0.92 -6.07
CA LEU A 25 -51.96 -0.94 -7.24
C LEU A 25 -50.72 -1.76 -6.85
N PRO A 26 -50.36 -2.83 -7.58
CA PRO A 26 -49.25 -3.69 -7.19
C PRO A 26 -47.91 -3.01 -7.44
N THR A 27 -47.11 -2.87 -6.38
CA THR A 27 -45.67 -2.61 -6.45
C THR A 27 -44.97 -3.73 -7.24
N PRO A 28 -43.92 -3.43 -8.04
CA PRO A 28 -43.26 -4.43 -8.85
C PRO A 28 -42.59 -5.49 -7.97
N THR A 29 -43.06 -6.72 -8.07
CA THR A 29 -42.45 -7.88 -7.43
C THR A 29 -41.04 -8.09 -7.97
N SER A 30 -40.04 -8.05 -7.10
CA SER A 30 -38.68 -8.48 -7.47
C SER A 30 -38.69 -9.98 -7.73
N LEU A 31 -38.74 -10.38 -9.01
CA LEU A 31 -38.55 -11.76 -9.42
C LEU A 31 -37.21 -12.27 -8.88
N ARG A 32 -37.25 -13.18 -7.90
CA ARG A 32 -36.06 -13.87 -7.42
C ARG A 32 -35.82 -15.08 -8.32
N ALA A 33 -34.56 -15.36 -8.64
CA ALA A 33 -34.18 -16.54 -9.43
C ALA A 33 -34.56 -17.90 -8.76
N SER A 34 -35.00 -17.87 -7.49
CA SER A 34 -35.61 -19.00 -6.79
C SER A 34 -36.90 -19.52 -7.43
N ASP A 35 -37.61 -18.68 -8.18
CA ASP A 35 -38.98 -18.96 -8.59
C ASP A 35 -39.04 -19.71 -9.95
N ALA A 36 -37.88 -20.02 -10.53
CA ALA A 36 -37.73 -20.60 -11.87
C ALA A 36 -37.64 -22.14 -11.90
N LEU A 37 -37.52 -22.84 -10.76
CA LEU A 37 -37.34 -24.29 -10.70
C LEU A 37 -38.18 -24.92 -9.56
N PRO A 38 -38.98 -25.98 -9.84
CA PRO A 38 -39.93 -26.55 -8.87
C PRO A 38 -39.29 -27.53 -7.86
N LEU A 39 -38.02 -27.32 -7.47
CA LEU A 39 -37.24 -28.24 -6.65
C LEU A 39 -36.58 -27.53 -5.45
N PRO A 40 -36.41 -28.20 -4.29
CA PRO A 40 -35.74 -27.61 -3.14
C PRO A 40 -34.31 -27.14 -3.44
N LEU A 41 -33.98 -25.91 -3.04
CA LEU A 41 -32.71 -25.23 -3.37
C LEU A 41 -31.44 -26.00 -2.99
N TYR A 42 -31.45 -26.75 -1.88
CA TYR A 42 -30.30 -27.56 -1.48
C TYR A 42 -30.07 -28.73 -2.46
N LEU A 43 -31.14 -29.24 -3.07
CA LEU A 43 -31.14 -30.38 -3.97
C LEU A 43 -30.68 -29.97 -5.38
N THR A 44 -31.13 -28.81 -5.87
CA THR A 44 -30.62 -28.22 -7.12
C THR A 44 -29.15 -27.81 -6.98
N ASN A 45 -28.75 -27.18 -5.87
CA ASN A 45 -27.36 -26.82 -5.62
C ASN A 45 -26.45 -28.05 -5.54
N GLY A 46 -26.86 -29.10 -4.81
CA GLY A 46 -26.12 -30.36 -4.77
C GLY A 46 -25.96 -31.00 -6.15
N LEU A 47 -27.01 -30.99 -6.97
CA LEU A 47 -26.99 -31.51 -8.34
C LEU A 47 -26.04 -30.72 -9.25
N PHE A 48 -26.09 -29.39 -9.24
CA PHE A 48 -25.22 -28.56 -10.08
C PHE A 48 -23.75 -28.57 -9.62
N PHE A 49 -23.47 -28.65 -8.31
CA PHE A 49 -22.10 -28.87 -7.82
C PHE A 49 -21.55 -30.24 -8.22
N GLY A 50 -22.34 -31.31 -8.04
CA GLY A 50 -21.95 -32.65 -8.46
C GLY A 50 -21.69 -32.72 -9.96
N MET A 51 -22.61 -32.17 -10.76
CA MET A 51 -22.46 -32.08 -12.22
C MET A 51 -21.22 -31.29 -12.63
N PHE A 52 -20.95 -30.13 -12.02
CA PHE A 52 -19.76 -29.32 -12.31
C PHE A 52 -18.47 -30.14 -12.12
N PHE A 53 -18.29 -30.74 -10.94
CA PHE A 53 -17.06 -31.48 -10.65
C PHE A 53 -16.93 -32.79 -11.45
N SER A 54 -18.01 -33.55 -11.64
CA SER A 54 -17.97 -34.78 -12.43
C SER A 54 -17.70 -34.52 -13.91
N VAL A 55 -18.29 -33.46 -14.49
CA VAL A 55 -18.10 -33.10 -15.90
C VAL A 55 -16.74 -32.46 -16.13
N ALA A 56 -16.27 -31.60 -15.22
CA ALA A 56 -14.90 -31.07 -15.26
C ALA A 56 -13.85 -32.20 -15.20
N TYR A 57 -14.03 -33.16 -14.29
CA TYR A 57 -13.14 -34.33 -14.19
C TYR A 57 -13.16 -35.18 -15.48
N PHE A 58 -14.34 -35.43 -16.06
CA PHE A 58 -14.47 -36.13 -17.33
C PHE A 58 -13.73 -35.43 -18.47
N LEU A 59 -13.92 -34.11 -18.63
CA LEU A 59 -13.25 -33.33 -19.69
C LEU A 59 -11.73 -33.31 -19.51
N LEU A 60 -11.25 -33.11 -18.28
CA LEU A 60 -9.81 -33.17 -17.96
C LEU A 60 -9.21 -34.56 -18.28
N HIS A 61 -9.94 -35.65 -17.99
CA HIS A 61 -9.50 -36.99 -18.35
C HIS A 61 -9.43 -37.18 -19.87
N ARG A 62 -10.44 -36.72 -20.62
CA ARG A 62 -10.46 -36.81 -22.09
C ARG A 62 -9.37 -35.97 -22.76
N TRP A 63 -9.13 -34.76 -22.27
CA TRP A 63 -8.04 -33.92 -22.77
C TRP A 63 -6.67 -34.54 -22.46
N ARG A 64 -6.48 -35.14 -21.29
CA ARG A 64 -5.27 -35.92 -20.96
C ARG A 64 -5.06 -37.11 -21.91
N GLU A 65 -6.12 -37.85 -22.25
CA GLU A 65 -6.05 -38.94 -23.23
C GLU A 65 -5.67 -38.42 -24.64
N LYS A 66 -6.26 -37.31 -25.09
CA LYS A 66 -5.91 -36.69 -26.38
C LYS A 66 -4.47 -36.21 -26.44
N ILE A 67 -3.97 -35.56 -25.38
CA ILE A 67 -2.57 -35.14 -25.27
C ILE A 67 -1.65 -36.36 -25.36
N ARG A 68 -1.96 -37.45 -24.64
CA ARG A 68 -1.15 -38.69 -24.67
C ARG A 68 -1.15 -39.36 -26.05
N ASN A 69 -2.27 -39.27 -26.79
CA ASN A 69 -2.45 -39.90 -28.09
C ASN A 69 -2.22 -38.93 -29.26
N SER A 70 -1.57 -37.77 -29.03
CA SER A 70 -1.30 -36.72 -30.02
C SER A 70 -2.51 -36.29 -30.87
N THR A 71 -3.72 -36.39 -30.31
CA THR A 71 -4.97 -36.03 -30.99
C THR A 71 -5.26 -34.54 -30.79
N PRO A 72 -5.48 -33.73 -31.85
CA PRO A 72 -5.73 -32.31 -31.71
C PRO A 72 -6.94 -31.99 -30.83
N LEU A 73 -6.74 -31.13 -29.82
CA LEU A 73 -7.77 -30.79 -28.81
C LEU A 73 -9.02 -30.11 -29.40
N HIS A 74 -8.90 -29.47 -30.58
CA HIS A 74 -10.03 -28.83 -31.27
C HIS A 74 -11.00 -29.83 -31.92
N ILE A 75 -10.61 -31.11 -32.09
CA ILE A 75 -11.50 -32.16 -32.61
C ILE A 75 -12.32 -32.67 -31.44
N LEU A 76 -13.56 -32.17 -31.27
CA LEU A 76 -14.44 -32.55 -30.16
C LEU A 76 -15.35 -33.71 -30.53
N THR A 77 -15.42 -34.73 -29.67
CA THR A 77 -16.40 -35.82 -29.77
C THR A 77 -17.74 -35.41 -29.16
N PHE A 78 -18.83 -36.04 -29.57
CA PHE A 78 -20.18 -35.74 -29.05
C PHE A 78 -20.27 -35.74 -27.50
N PRO A 79 -19.67 -36.69 -26.76
CA PRO A 79 -19.63 -36.64 -25.28
C PRO A 79 -18.86 -35.43 -24.71
N GLU A 80 -17.82 -34.94 -25.39
CA GLU A 80 -17.07 -33.76 -24.95
C GLU A 80 -17.85 -32.47 -25.23
N ILE A 81 -18.57 -32.39 -26.36
CA ILE A 81 -19.48 -31.27 -26.65
C ILE A 81 -20.58 -31.21 -25.58
N ALA A 82 -21.22 -32.35 -25.28
CA ALA A 82 -22.20 -32.44 -24.19
C ALA A 82 -21.59 -32.05 -22.84
N GLY A 83 -20.38 -32.51 -22.54
CA GLY A 83 -19.63 -32.12 -21.35
C GLY A 83 -19.37 -30.61 -21.27
N ILE A 84 -18.92 -29.98 -22.35
CA ILE A 84 -18.67 -28.52 -22.39
C ILE A 84 -19.97 -27.76 -22.14
N VAL A 85 -21.09 -28.17 -22.76
CA VAL A 85 -22.41 -27.54 -22.55
C VAL A 85 -22.88 -27.71 -21.08
N CYS A 86 -22.76 -28.89 -20.50
CA CYS A 86 -23.11 -29.13 -19.10
C CYS A 86 -22.20 -28.36 -18.11
N LEU A 87 -20.91 -28.22 -18.43
CA LEU A 87 -19.98 -27.42 -17.65
C LEU A 87 -20.35 -25.92 -17.74
N SER A 88 -20.65 -25.40 -18.92
CA SER A 88 -21.10 -24.02 -19.10
C SER A 88 -22.42 -23.75 -18.36
N ALA A 89 -23.40 -24.66 -18.45
CA ALA A 89 -24.68 -24.53 -17.75
C ALA A 89 -24.52 -24.53 -16.21
N SER A 90 -23.68 -25.42 -15.68
CA SER A 90 -23.40 -25.46 -14.23
C SER A 90 -22.60 -24.25 -13.75
N VAL A 91 -21.65 -23.73 -14.54
CA VAL A 91 -20.96 -22.46 -14.24
C VAL A 91 -21.93 -21.28 -14.21
N VAL A 92 -22.82 -21.16 -15.21
CA VAL A 92 -23.83 -20.07 -15.26
C VAL A 92 -24.77 -20.15 -14.04
N TYR A 93 -25.22 -21.35 -13.67
CA TYR A 93 -26.04 -21.55 -12.46
C TYR A 93 -25.30 -21.14 -11.18
N LEU A 94 -24.06 -21.62 -10.99
CA LEU A 94 -23.26 -21.32 -9.80
C LEU A 94 -22.89 -19.83 -9.71
N LEU A 95 -22.54 -19.18 -10.82
CA LEU A 95 -22.30 -17.73 -10.85
C LEU A 95 -23.58 -16.93 -10.60
N GLY A 96 -24.74 -17.36 -11.13
CA GLY A 96 -26.02 -16.73 -10.85
C GLY A 96 -26.42 -16.84 -9.37
N PHE A 97 -26.17 -17.98 -8.74
CA PHE A 97 -26.55 -18.22 -7.33
C PHE A 97 -25.59 -17.56 -6.33
N PHE A 98 -24.27 -17.72 -6.50
CA PHE A 98 -23.28 -17.16 -5.58
C PHE A 98 -22.88 -15.70 -5.89
N GLY A 99 -22.98 -15.28 -7.16
CA GLY A 99 -22.55 -13.95 -7.60
C GLY A 99 -23.47 -12.81 -7.13
N ILE A 100 -24.76 -13.06 -6.89
CA ILE A 100 -25.71 -12.03 -6.44
C ILE A 100 -25.35 -11.52 -5.03
N GLY A 101 -24.91 -12.39 -4.13
CA GLY A 101 -24.45 -11.98 -2.79
C GLY A 101 -23.22 -11.08 -2.84
N ILE A 102 -22.29 -11.37 -3.74
CA ILE A 102 -21.09 -10.55 -3.98
C ILE A 102 -21.49 -9.19 -4.59
N ALA A 103 -22.34 -9.19 -5.64
CA ALA A 103 -22.82 -7.97 -6.28
C ALA A 103 -23.59 -7.05 -5.33
N GLN A 104 -24.48 -7.58 -4.48
CA GLN A 104 -25.21 -6.79 -3.49
C GLN A 104 -24.26 -6.20 -2.42
N SER A 105 -23.24 -6.94 -1.97
CA SER A 105 -22.24 -6.39 -1.04
C SER A 105 -21.36 -5.28 -1.63
N LEU A 106 -21.19 -5.26 -2.96
CA LEU A 106 -20.48 -4.20 -3.68
C LEU A 106 -21.36 -2.97 -3.91
N ILE A 107 -22.64 -3.17 -4.28
CA ILE A 107 -23.60 -2.07 -4.47
C ILE A 107 -23.90 -1.37 -3.14
N ALA A 108 -24.08 -2.11 -2.04
CA ALA A 108 -24.28 -1.53 -0.70
C ALA A 108 -23.06 -0.75 -0.16
N ARG A 109 -21.88 -0.90 -0.78
CA ARG A 109 -20.68 -0.09 -0.50
C ARG A 109 -20.51 1.10 -1.45
N GLY A 110 -21.33 1.20 -2.51
CA GLY A 110 -21.24 2.25 -3.52
C GLY A 110 -22.25 3.40 -3.35
N SER A 111 -23.09 3.38 -2.31
CA SER A 111 -24.19 4.33 -2.11
C SER A 111 -24.10 5.11 -0.78
N GLN A 112 -22.90 5.60 -0.45
CA GLN A 112 -22.68 6.60 0.60
C GLN A 112 -21.68 7.66 0.10
N ASP A 113 -22.09 8.42 -0.91
CA ASP A 113 -21.46 9.67 -1.33
C ASP A 113 -22.50 10.55 -2.06
N SER A 114 -23.41 11.13 -1.30
CA SER A 114 -24.22 12.28 -1.73
C SER A 114 -24.52 13.16 -0.53
N TRP A 115 -24.05 14.40 -0.59
CA TRP A 115 -24.36 15.44 0.38
C TRP A 115 -25.76 15.97 0.08
N ASP A 116 -26.62 16.01 1.10
CA ASP A 116 -27.73 16.96 1.17
C ASP A 116 -28.05 17.24 2.64
N VAL A 117 -28.49 18.46 2.92
CA VAL A 117 -28.73 19.02 4.25
C VAL A 117 -30.24 19.15 4.46
N GLU A 118 -30.78 18.70 5.60
CA GLU A 118 -31.67 19.48 6.48
C GLU A 118 -32.34 18.66 7.61
N GLU A 119 -32.30 19.26 8.79
CA GLU A 119 -33.26 19.29 9.92
C GLU A 119 -33.67 18.03 10.73
N ASP A 120 -33.96 18.33 12.02
CA ASP A 120 -34.27 17.42 13.11
C ASP A 120 -35.63 16.72 13.00
N HIS A 121 -35.75 15.54 13.64
CA HIS A 121 -36.82 15.32 14.62
C HIS A 121 -36.55 14.08 15.51
N MET A 122 -36.65 14.26 16.83
CA MET A 122 -36.59 13.16 17.82
C MET A 122 -37.92 12.40 17.88
N VAL A 123 -37.88 11.05 17.89
CA VAL A 123 -38.98 10.21 18.44
C VAL A 123 -38.42 9.00 19.20
N GLU A 124 -39.07 8.68 20.32
CA GLU A 124 -38.73 7.61 21.27
C GLU A 124 -38.72 6.19 20.67
N LYS A 125 -37.96 5.27 21.29
CA LYS A 125 -38.04 3.82 21.02
C LYS A 125 -38.46 3.04 22.26
N LYS A 126 -39.68 2.49 22.25
CA LYS A 126 -40.20 1.55 23.28
C LYS A 126 -40.27 0.11 22.74
N GLY A 127 -39.64 -0.81 23.47
CA GLY A 127 -40.22 -2.08 23.94
C GLY A 127 -40.57 -3.25 22.98
N GLY A 128 -39.87 -4.38 23.17
CA GLY A 128 -40.40 -5.76 23.02
C GLY A 128 -40.53 -6.33 21.59
N LEU A 129 -40.63 -7.66 21.38
CA LEU A 129 -40.46 -8.84 22.27
C LEU A 129 -40.35 -10.12 21.37
N CYS A 130 -40.00 -11.28 21.98
CA CYS A 130 -40.20 -12.66 21.45
C CYS A 130 -39.26 -13.17 20.32
N ALA A 131 -38.92 -14.47 20.20
CA ALA A 131 -39.08 -15.65 21.09
C ALA A 131 -37.99 -16.72 20.78
N ALA A 132 -37.95 -17.82 21.55
CA ALA A 132 -36.84 -18.79 21.58
C ALA A 132 -37.29 -20.27 21.41
N GLU A 133 -36.35 -21.17 21.12
CA GLU A 133 -36.42 -22.64 21.30
C GLU A 133 -35.02 -23.16 21.78
N ILE A 134 -34.87 -23.74 22.99
CA ILE A 134 -34.88 -25.21 23.33
C ILE A 134 -33.61 -25.95 22.81
N CYS A 135 -32.80 -26.75 23.55
CA CYS A 135 -32.54 -27.11 24.97
C CYS A 135 -31.23 -27.99 25.01
N PRO A 136 -30.80 -28.72 26.09
CA PRO A 136 -31.20 -28.80 27.51
C PRO A 136 -30.04 -28.61 28.56
N GLY A 137 -30.38 -28.54 29.86
CA GLY A 137 -29.44 -28.77 30.99
C GLY A 137 -29.54 -30.23 31.53
N PRO A 138 -29.33 -30.54 32.84
CA PRO A 138 -28.88 -29.69 33.98
C PRO A 138 -27.87 -30.40 34.94
N ALA A 139 -27.34 -29.72 35.99
CA ALA A 139 -27.15 -30.28 37.35
C ALA A 139 -26.64 -29.30 38.45
N LYS A 140 -27.55 -28.97 39.39
CA LYS A 140 -27.38 -28.91 40.87
C LYS A 140 -26.25 -28.08 41.55
N SER A 141 -26.71 -27.00 42.19
CA SER A 141 -26.24 -26.31 43.42
C SER A 141 -26.06 -27.27 44.64
N PRO A 142 -25.44 -26.88 45.79
CA PRO A 142 -25.47 -25.54 46.43
C PRO A 142 -24.18 -25.00 47.09
N ALA A 143 -24.30 -23.78 47.65
CA ALA A 143 -23.25 -23.04 48.33
C ALA A 143 -22.99 -23.52 49.78
N ALA A 144 -21.74 -23.34 50.23
CA ALA A 144 -21.33 -23.32 51.64
C ALA A 144 -20.13 -22.37 51.82
N SER A 145 -19.81 -22.02 53.06
CA SER A 145 -19.14 -20.77 53.44
C SER A 145 -17.75 -20.94 54.10
N LEU A 146 -17.15 -19.77 54.42
CA LEU A 146 -16.02 -19.53 55.34
C LEU A 146 -14.57 -19.72 54.85
N ALA A 147 -13.96 -18.56 54.59
CA ALA A 147 -12.71 -18.07 55.19
C ALA A 147 -11.42 -18.93 55.09
N SER A 148 -10.46 -18.41 54.32
CA SER A 148 -9.03 -18.62 54.54
C SER A 148 -8.28 -17.30 54.35
N THR A 149 -7.64 -16.81 55.40
CA THR A 149 -6.79 -15.61 55.38
C THR A 149 -5.44 -15.89 54.71
N LEU A 150 -5.12 -15.14 53.65
CA LEU A 150 -3.76 -15.03 53.13
C LEU A 150 -3.37 -13.55 52.98
N ALA A 151 -2.09 -13.27 53.24
CA ALA A 151 -1.55 -11.93 53.49
C ALA A 151 -1.49 -11.05 52.21
N PRO A 152 -1.45 -9.71 52.36
CA PRO A 152 -1.31 -8.81 51.21
C PRO A 152 0.04 -9.01 50.51
N VAL A 153 -0.02 -9.31 49.22
CA VAL A 153 1.14 -9.30 48.32
C VAL A 153 1.66 -7.86 48.21
N PRO A 154 2.99 -7.61 48.20
CA PRO A 154 3.52 -6.25 48.12
C PRO A 154 3.08 -5.55 46.84
N SER A 155 2.55 -4.33 46.99
CA SER A 155 2.21 -3.45 45.87
C SER A 155 3.38 -3.33 44.90
N ALA A 156 3.11 -3.60 43.62
CA ALA A 156 4.08 -3.40 42.55
C ALA A 156 4.57 -1.94 42.59
N ARG A 157 5.89 -1.79 42.77
CA ARG A 157 6.51 -0.48 42.95
C ARG A 157 6.31 0.34 41.67
N ALA A 158 5.56 1.42 41.78
CA ALA A 158 5.18 2.24 40.64
C ALA A 158 6.41 2.75 39.88
N ILE A 159 6.54 2.35 38.61
CA ILE A 159 7.09 3.23 37.58
C ILE A 159 5.88 3.88 36.90
N SER A 160 5.17 4.69 37.68
CA SER A 160 4.33 5.74 37.12
C SER A 160 5.28 6.85 36.69
N THR A 161 5.80 6.76 35.46
CA THR A 161 6.32 7.94 34.78
C THR A 161 5.16 8.90 34.64
N MET A 162 5.20 10.00 35.40
CA MET A 162 4.15 11.00 35.42
C MET A 162 3.99 11.64 34.04
N PHE A 163 3.11 11.10 33.21
CA PHE A 163 2.46 11.89 32.18
C PHE A 163 1.54 12.87 32.90
N GLN A 164 2.08 14.05 33.22
CA GLN A 164 1.25 15.17 33.64
C GLN A 164 0.23 15.41 32.53
N LYS A 165 -1.06 15.34 32.88
CA LYS A 165 -2.12 15.81 31.98
C LYS A 165 -1.74 17.26 31.63
N PRO A 166 -1.56 17.62 30.35
CA PRO A 166 -1.14 18.97 30.00
C PRO A 166 -2.11 19.97 30.66
N LEU A 167 -1.54 20.96 31.35
CA LEU A 167 -2.30 21.95 32.11
C LEU A 167 -2.99 22.90 31.13
N LEU A 168 -4.12 22.44 30.59
CA LEU A 168 -5.03 23.22 29.77
C LEU A 168 -5.43 24.49 30.54
N GLY A 169 -5.17 25.65 29.95
CA GLY A 169 -5.60 26.93 30.50
C GLY A 169 -7.12 27.11 30.41
N SER A 170 -7.65 28.12 31.10
CA SER A 170 -9.04 28.57 30.94
C SER A 170 -9.40 28.80 29.47
N ASP A 171 -8.47 29.43 28.75
CA ASP A 171 -8.62 29.86 27.36
C ASP A 171 -8.61 28.65 26.41
N ASP A 172 -7.90 27.56 26.77
CA ASP A 172 -7.90 26.33 25.98
C ASP A 172 -9.26 25.65 26.00
N GLU A 173 -9.97 25.70 27.13
CA GLU A 173 -11.31 25.11 27.28
C GLU A 173 -12.34 25.80 26.39
N GLU A 174 -12.22 27.12 26.18
CA GLU A 174 -13.07 27.86 25.23
C GLU A 174 -12.74 27.49 23.77
N VAL A 175 -11.45 27.41 23.42
CA VAL A 175 -11.03 26.98 22.07
C VAL A 175 -11.45 25.53 21.80
N ILE A 176 -11.30 24.61 22.77
CA ILE A 176 -11.76 23.23 22.65
C ILE A 176 -13.27 23.19 22.42
N LYS A 177 -14.07 23.95 23.18
CA LYS A 177 -15.53 24.03 22.95
C LYS A 177 -15.85 24.52 21.54
N GLY A 178 -15.18 25.58 21.07
CA GLY A 178 -15.34 26.10 19.71
C GLY A 178 -14.95 25.11 18.61
N VAL A 179 -13.97 24.24 18.84
CA VAL A 179 -13.63 23.15 17.89
C VAL A 179 -14.68 22.04 17.94
N VAL A 180 -15.22 21.72 19.12
CA VAL A 180 -16.26 20.68 19.31
C VAL A 180 -17.61 21.11 18.72
N SER A 181 -17.98 22.40 18.82
CA SER A 181 -19.19 22.97 18.20
C SER A 181 -19.08 23.20 16.69
N GLY A 182 -17.85 23.31 16.18
CA GLY A 182 -17.57 23.63 14.77
C GLY A 182 -17.32 25.11 14.48
N ASP A 183 -17.46 25.99 15.47
CA ASP A 183 -17.20 27.44 15.35
C ASP A 183 -15.71 27.75 15.00
N ILE A 184 -14.80 26.86 15.42
CA ILE A 184 -13.36 26.95 15.14
C ILE A 184 -12.92 25.76 14.29
N PRO A 185 -12.60 25.97 12.99
CA PRO A 185 -12.10 24.88 12.15
C PRO A 185 -10.76 24.33 12.66
N SER A 186 -10.71 23.03 12.94
CA SER A 186 -9.55 22.33 13.52
C SER A 186 -8.23 22.53 12.74
N TYR A 187 -8.29 22.65 11.41
CA TYR A 187 -7.11 22.91 10.58
C TYR A 187 -6.51 24.33 10.73
N SER A 188 -7.23 25.25 11.39
CA SER A 188 -6.79 26.65 11.59
C SER A 188 -6.08 26.89 12.93
N LEU A 189 -5.94 25.86 13.78
CA LEU A 189 -5.44 26.02 15.15
C LEU A 189 -3.99 26.52 15.19
N GLU A 190 -3.10 25.97 14.36
CA GLU A 190 -1.69 26.38 14.31
C GLU A 190 -1.56 27.86 13.93
N SER A 191 -2.34 28.34 12.95
CA SER A 191 -2.29 29.74 12.51
C SER A 191 -2.99 30.72 13.45
N LYS A 192 -4.01 30.28 14.20
CA LYS A 192 -4.73 31.10 15.19
C LYS A 192 -4.01 31.20 16.54
N LEU A 193 -3.37 30.11 16.98
CA LEU A 193 -2.75 30.02 18.30
C LEU A 193 -1.27 30.41 18.29
N GLY A 194 -0.58 30.30 17.14
CA GLY A 194 0.85 30.61 17.02
C GLY A 194 1.79 29.59 17.69
N ASP A 195 1.26 28.47 18.14
CA ASP A 195 1.95 27.39 18.87
C ASP A 195 1.43 26.05 18.32
N CYS A 196 2.30 25.26 17.67
CA CYS A 196 1.88 24.03 17.01
C CYS A 196 1.68 22.88 18.00
N THR A 197 2.42 22.90 19.11
CA THR A 197 2.29 21.93 20.20
C THR A 197 0.94 22.11 20.90
N ARG A 198 0.58 23.34 21.27
CA ARG A 198 -0.72 23.69 21.86
C ARG A 198 -1.86 23.38 20.89
N ALA A 199 -1.70 23.66 19.60
CA ALA A 199 -2.69 23.29 18.58
C ALA A 199 -2.93 21.77 18.52
N ALA A 200 -1.88 20.95 18.57
CA ALA A 200 -2.01 19.48 18.61
C ALA A 200 -2.68 18.99 19.90
N VAL A 201 -2.35 19.58 21.06
CA VAL A 201 -2.98 19.26 22.36
C VAL A 201 -4.49 19.56 22.34
N ILE A 202 -4.87 20.78 21.94
CA ILE A 202 -6.28 21.21 21.84
C ILE A 202 -7.05 20.33 20.84
N ARG A 203 -6.45 20.04 19.68
CA ARG A 203 -7.06 19.16 18.67
C ARG A 203 -7.28 17.75 19.22
N ARG A 204 -6.30 17.18 19.92
CA ARG A 204 -6.43 15.84 20.53
C ARG A 204 -7.57 15.84 21.54
N GLU A 205 -7.65 16.83 22.42
CA GLU A 205 -8.69 16.91 23.44
C GLU A 205 -10.10 17.11 22.84
N ALA A 206 -10.25 18.00 21.86
CA ALA A 206 -11.50 18.16 21.13
C ALA A 206 -11.94 16.85 20.45
N LEU A 207 -11.01 16.14 19.78
CA LEU A 207 -11.28 14.86 19.13
C LEU A 207 -11.71 13.77 20.12
N GLN A 208 -11.10 13.71 21.32
CA GLN A 208 -11.52 12.78 22.38
C GLN A 208 -12.96 13.06 22.85
N ARG A 209 -13.33 14.35 22.99
CA ARG A 209 -14.69 14.75 23.40
C ARG A 209 -15.73 14.46 22.33
N MET A 210 -15.44 14.77 21.06
CA MET A 210 -16.35 14.51 19.93
C MET A 210 -16.61 13.02 19.71
N THR A 211 -15.59 12.17 19.91
CA THR A 211 -15.68 10.73 19.65
C THR A 211 -16.06 9.89 20.87
N GLY A 212 -15.90 10.42 22.08
CA GLY A 212 -16.00 9.67 23.33
C GLY A 212 -14.92 8.58 23.49
N ARG A 213 -13.80 8.68 22.75
CA ARG A 213 -12.70 7.69 22.76
C ARG A 213 -11.41 8.33 23.27
N SER A 214 -10.67 7.61 24.11
CA SER A 214 -9.35 8.03 24.59
C SER A 214 -8.29 7.86 23.49
N LEU A 215 -7.34 8.79 23.43
CA LEU A 215 -6.11 8.72 22.64
C LEU A 215 -4.87 8.53 23.54
N GLU A 216 -5.08 8.02 24.75
CA GLU A 216 -4.01 7.54 25.64
C GLU A 216 -3.18 6.46 24.93
N GLY A 217 -1.85 6.52 25.10
CA GLY A 217 -0.91 5.68 24.37
C GLY A 217 -0.45 6.25 23.02
N LEU A 218 -1.07 7.32 22.49
CA LEU A 218 -0.51 8.14 21.41
C LEU A 218 0.25 9.33 22.02
N PRO A 219 1.59 9.37 21.99
CA PRO A 219 2.35 10.44 22.60
C PRO A 219 2.09 11.81 21.95
N LEU A 220 2.13 12.86 22.77
CA LEU A 220 2.16 14.26 22.34
C LEU A 220 3.55 14.88 22.57
N ASP A 221 4.11 14.68 23.76
CA ASP A 221 5.36 15.32 24.20
C ASP A 221 6.60 14.78 23.48
N GLY A 222 7.65 15.60 23.40
CA GLY A 222 8.94 15.19 22.83
C GLY A 222 8.99 15.17 21.30
N PHE A 223 8.01 15.78 20.63
CA PHE A 223 7.98 15.98 19.19
C PHE A 223 7.97 17.47 18.83
N ASP A 224 8.73 17.84 17.80
CA ASP A 224 8.83 19.20 17.25
C ASP A 224 7.71 19.40 16.22
N TYR A 225 6.57 19.97 16.65
CA TYR A 225 5.40 20.18 15.79
C TYR A 225 5.61 21.31 14.78
N GLU A 226 6.44 22.28 15.11
CA GLU A 226 6.87 23.35 14.21
C GLU A 226 7.59 22.77 12.97
N SER A 227 8.39 21.70 13.14
CA SER A 227 9.12 21.05 12.04
C SER A 227 8.24 20.35 10.99
N ILE A 228 7.00 19.99 11.32
CA ILE A 228 6.07 19.34 10.38
C ILE A 228 5.11 20.31 9.68
N LEU A 229 4.94 21.52 10.23
CA LEU A 229 3.95 22.49 9.76
C LEU A 229 4.18 22.88 8.29
N GLY A 230 3.19 22.61 7.45
CA GLY A 230 3.23 22.91 6.01
C GLY A 230 4.27 22.09 5.22
N GLN A 231 4.80 21.00 5.80
CA GLN A 231 5.85 20.18 5.17
C GLN A 231 5.57 18.68 5.20
N CYS A 232 5.08 18.13 6.33
CA CYS A 232 5.06 16.68 6.55
C CYS A 232 3.70 16.11 6.95
N CYS A 233 2.89 16.85 7.71
CA CYS A 233 1.59 16.35 8.20
C CYS A 233 0.69 17.52 8.62
N GLU A 234 -0.57 17.49 8.18
CA GLU A 234 -1.63 18.41 8.60
C GLU A 234 -2.43 17.86 9.78
N MET A 235 -3.00 18.76 10.59
CA MET A 235 -3.89 18.41 11.72
C MET A 235 -3.33 17.37 12.72
N PRO A 236 -2.07 17.48 13.20
CA PRO A 236 -1.48 16.53 14.15
C PRO A 236 -2.27 16.41 15.46
N VAL A 237 -2.33 15.19 16.00
CA VAL A 237 -2.94 14.85 17.32
C VAL A 237 -1.99 14.02 18.20
N GLY A 238 -0.72 13.94 17.81
CA GLY A 238 0.30 13.05 18.35
C GLY A 238 1.07 12.36 17.22
N TYR A 239 1.93 11.39 17.57
CA TYR A 239 2.77 10.66 16.61
C TYR A 239 2.89 9.17 16.97
N VAL A 240 3.14 8.32 15.97
CA VAL A 240 3.30 6.87 16.17
C VAL A 240 4.77 6.50 16.36
N GLN A 241 5.07 5.75 17.42
CA GLN A 241 6.42 5.23 17.67
C GLN A 241 6.62 3.88 16.95
N ILE A 242 7.63 3.79 16.08
CA ILE A 242 8.05 2.55 15.42
C ILE A 242 9.44 2.17 15.91
N PRO A 243 9.68 0.92 16.38
CA PRO A 243 11.01 0.49 16.82
C PRO A 243 12.04 0.55 15.69
N VAL A 244 13.22 1.12 15.97
CA VAL A 244 14.35 1.16 15.03
C VAL A 244 15.43 0.19 15.50
N GLY A 245 15.68 -0.85 14.71
CA GLY A 245 16.83 -1.74 14.86
C GLY A 245 17.96 -1.38 13.89
N VAL A 246 19.10 -2.08 14.01
CA VAL A 246 20.22 -1.97 13.06
C VAL A 246 20.67 -3.34 12.55
N ALA A 247 21.05 -3.40 11.28
CA ALA A 247 21.66 -4.57 10.64
C ALA A 247 23.01 -4.19 10.03
N GLY A 248 24.08 -4.94 10.33
CA GLY A 248 25.40 -4.68 9.77
C GLY A 248 26.57 -5.31 10.56
N PRO A 249 27.82 -5.00 10.16
CA PRO A 249 28.16 -4.16 9.01
C PRO A 249 27.78 -4.83 7.68
N LEU A 250 27.14 -4.06 6.80
CA LEU A 250 27.02 -4.38 5.38
C LEU A 250 28.28 -3.85 4.68
N LEU A 251 29.17 -4.75 4.25
CA LEU A 251 30.33 -4.39 3.45
C LEU A 251 29.90 -4.26 1.98
N LEU A 252 29.85 -3.04 1.47
CA LEU A 252 29.38 -2.66 0.14
C LEU A 252 30.38 -1.69 -0.50
N ASP A 253 30.84 -1.98 -1.71
CA ASP A 253 31.78 -1.13 -2.47
C ASP A 253 33.04 -0.74 -1.67
N GLY A 254 33.53 -1.67 -0.85
CA GLY A 254 34.70 -1.48 0.02
C GLY A 254 34.45 -0.63 1.28
N LYS A 255 33.20 -0.31 1.62
CA LYS A 255 32.80 0.47 2.80
C LYS A 255 31.80 -0.29 3.67
N GLU A 256 31.83 -0.04 4.97
CA GLU A 256 30.92 -0.66 5.94
C GLU A 256 29.76 0.27 6.28
N TYR A 257 28.54 -0.28 6.26
CA TYR A 257 27.31 0.43 6.61
C TYR A 257 26.55 -0.30 7.72
N THR A 258 26.14 0.45 8.75
CA THR A 258 25.19 -0.02 9.78
C THR A 258 23.81 0.47 9.39
N VAL A 259 22.97 -0.41 8.87
CA VAL A 259 21.70 -0.05 8.23
C VAL A 259 20.59 0.09 9.28
N PRO A 260 19.99 1.28 9.46
CA PRO A 260 18.85 1.47 10.34
C PRO A 260 17.56 0.94 9.69
N MET A 261 16.76 0.20 10.46
CA MET A 261 15.54 -0.45 10.00
C MET A 261 14.42 -0.24 11.01
N ALA A 262 13.40 0.54 10.62
CA ALA A 262 12.22 0.82 11.44
C ALA A 262 11.11 -0.18 11.12
N THR A 263 10.78 -1.07 12.07
CA THR A 263 9.80 -2.14 11.82
C THR A 263 9.15 -2.67 13.10
N THR A 264 7.93 -3.16 12.97
CA THR A 264 7.23 -3.97 13.97
C THR A 264 7.27 -5.47 13.63
N GLU A 265 7.82 -5.85 12.47
CA GLU A 265 7.98 -7.24 12.07
C GLU A 265 9.20 -7.87 12.79
N GLY A 266 8.93 -8.74 13.75
CA GLY A 266 9.95 -9.60 14.36
C GLY A 266 10.67 -10.48 13.32
N CYS A 267 11.86 -10.96 13.65
CA CYS A 267 12.85 -11.56 12.74
C CYS A 267 13.48 -10.61 11.70
N LEU A 268 12.80 -9.57 11.19
CA LEU A 268 13.25 -8.86 9.98
C LEU A 268 14.69 -8.31 10.08
N VAL A 269 14.98 -7.53 11.13
CA VAL A 269 16.32 -6.95 11.36
C VAL A 269 17.36 -8.05 11.61
N ALA A 270 17.03 -9.07 12.40
CA ALA A 270 17.94 -10.18 12.70
C ALA A 270 18.26 -11.05 11.48
N SER A 271 17.28 -11.25 10.58
CA SER A 271 17.45 -11.94 9.31
C SER A 271 18.34 -11.13 8.37
N THR A 272 18.07 -9.84 8.21
CA THR A 272 18.90 -8.94 7.38
C THR A 272 20.33 -8.91 7.89
N ASN A 273 20.53 -8.82 9.21
CA ASN A 273 21.84 -8.87 9.85
C ASN A 273 22.60 -10.19 9.60
N ARG A 274 21.91 -11.33 9.55
CA ARG A 274 22.49 -12.63 9.15
C ARG A 274 22.95 -12.61 7.68
N GLY A 275 22.20 -11.94 6.81
CA GLY A 275 22.57 -11.68 5.42
C GLY A 275 23.84 -10.83 5.31
N CYS A 276 23.88 -9.68 6.00
CA CYS A 276 25.06 -8.82 6.05
C CYS A 276 26.30 -9.59 6.50
N LYS A 277 26.17 -10.42 7.54
CA LYS A 277 27.25 -11.30 8.03
C LYS A 277 27.75 -12.29 6.97
N ALA A 278 26.87 -12.86 6.15
CA ALA A 278 27.25 -13.80 5.08
C ALA A 278 27.97 -13.09 3.92
N ILE A 279 27.50 -11.92 3.53
CA ILE A 279 28.14 -11.05 2.53
C ILE A 279 29.53 -10.62 3.03
N TYR A 280 29.62 -10.08 4.24
CA TYR A 280 30.88 -9.64 4.86
C TYR A 280 31.91 -10.77 4.92
N ALA A 281 31.52 -11.95 5.42
CA ALA A 281 32.41 -13.11 5.53
C ALA A 281 32.91 -13.66 4.18
N SER A 282 32.27 -13.28 3.08
CA SER A 282 32.64 -13.72 1.72
C SER A 282 33.47 -12.70 0.95
N GLY A 283 33.65 -11.47 1.47
CA GLY A 283 34.44 -10.40 0.86
C GLY A 283 33.66 -9.10 0.58
N GLY A 284 32.36 -9.06 0.88
CA GLY A 284 31.50 -7.90 0.60
C GLY A 284 30.63 -8.07 -0.65
N ALA A 285 29.85 -7.03 -0.93
CA ALA A 285 29.05 -6.88 -2.13
C ALA A 285 29.56 -5.71 -2.99
N GLY A 286 29.31 -5.78 -4.30
CA GLY A 286 29.49 -4.67 -5.23
C GLY A 286 28.15 -4.11 -5.70
N SER A 287 28.09 -2.82 -6.02
CA SER A 287 26.91 -2.20 -6.62
C SER A 287 27.22 -1.34 -7.85
N VAL A 288 26.24 -1.24 -8.75
CA VAL A 288 26.29 -0.39 -9.93
C VAL A 288 24.97 0.35 -10.08
N LEU A 289 25.04 1.68 -10.12
CA LEU A 289 23.91 2.53 -10.48
C LEU A 289 23.84 2.67 -12.01
N LEU A 290 22.73 2.22 -12.60
CA LEU A 290 22.50 2.23 -14.05
C LEU A 290 21.76 3.47 -14.54
N ARG A 291 20.84 4.03 -13.73
CA ARG A 291 20.04 5.22 -14.08
C ARG A 291 19.72 6.05 -12.81
N ASP A 292 19.60 7.36 -12.97
CA ASP A 292 19.19 8.32 -11.92
C ASP A 292 18.28 9.40 -12.54
N GLY A 293 16.96 9.18 -12.53
CA GLY A 293 15.97 10.03 -13.18
C GLY A 293 14.58 9.87 -12.59
N MET A 294 14.09 10.88 -11.87
CA MET A 294 12.71 10.93 -11.38
C MET A 294 11.76 11.33 -12.51
N THR A 295 10.52 10.81 -12.47
CA THR A 295 9.56 10.97 -13.57
C THR A 295 8.27 11.68 -13.18
N ARG A 296 7.73 12.46 -14.12
CA ARG A 296 6.37 13.00 -14.11
C ARG A 296 5.78 12.84 -15.51
N ALA A 297 4.50 12.49 -15.59
CA ALA A 297 3.83 12.30 -16.87
C ALA A 297 2.48 13.02 -16.91
N PRO A 298 2.40 14.26 -17.42
CA PRO A 298 1.13 14.90 -17.71
C PRO A 298 0.36 14.17 -18.81
N ILE A 299 -0.95 14.39 -18.79
CA ILE A 299 -1.87 14.04 -19.86
C ILE A 299 -2.43 15.32 -20.47
N VAL A 300 -2.34 15.42 -21.79
CA VAL A 300 -2.94 16.49 -22.60
C VAL A 300 -3.86 15.89 -23.67
N ARG A 301 -4.81 16.68 -24.17
CA ARG A 301 -5.80 16.25 -25.15
C ARG A 301 -5.92 17.26 -26.29
N PHE A 302 -6.24 16.77 -27.48
CA PHE A 302 -6.56 17.57 -28.65
C PHE A 302 -7.92 17.21 -29.24
N GLY A 303 -8.36 17.97 -30.25
CA GLY A 303 -9.56 17.65 -31.03
C GLY A 303 -9.47 16.32 -31.78
N THR A 304 -8.27 15.93 -32.25
CA THR A 304 -8.05 14.70 -33.04
C THR A 304 -6.78 13.95 -32.65
N ALA A 305 -6.72 12.65 -32.98
CA ALA A 305 -5.52 11.83 -32.81
C ALA A 305 -4.33 12.31 -33.65
N LYS A 306 -4.58 12.83 -34.87
CA LYS A 306 -3.55 13.42 -35.72
C LYS A 306 -2.86 14.59 -35.01
N ARG A 307 -3.64 15.49 -34.42
CA ARG A 307 -3.12 16.67 -33.71
C ARG A 307 -2.33 16.30 -32.44
N ALA A 308 -2.77 15.27 -31.71
CA ALA A 308 -1.99 14.69 -30.62
C ALA A 308 -0.65 14.07 -31.09
N ALA A 309 -0.63 13.48 -32.29
CA ALA A 309 0.60 12.96 -32.91
C ALA A 309 1.54 14.08 -33.38
N GLU A 310 1.03 15.21 -33.87
CA GLU A 310 1.83 16.39 -34.19
C GLU A 310 2.62 16.89 -32.96
N LEU A 311 1.99 16.97 -31.78
CA LEU A 311 2.71 17.31 -30.53
C LEU A 311 3.71 16.22 -30.11
N LYS A 312 3.38 14.92 -30.26
CA LYS A 312 4.33 13.83 -29.98
C LYS A 312 5.59 13.96 -30.82
N PHE A 313 5.44 14.17 -32.13
CA PHE A 313 6.59 14.30 -33.04
C PHE A 313 7.40 15.56 -32.73
N PHE A 314 6.75 16.68 -32.40
CA PHE A 314 7.44 17.90 -31.96
C PHE A 314 8.30 17.67 -30.70
N ILE A 315 7.75 16.98 -29.68
CA ILE A 315 8.44 16.76 -28.40
C ILE A 315 9.57 15.74 -28.48
N GLU A 316 9.43 14.71 -29.32
CA GLU A 316 10.44 13.66 -29.49
C GLU A 316 11.46 13.96 -30.61
N ASP A 317 11.32 15.09 -31.32
CA ASP A 317 12.33 15.58 -32.26
C ASP A 317 13.57 16.10 -31.50
N PRO A 318 14.77 15.52 -31.72
CA PRO A 318 16.01 15.99 -31.10
C PRO A 318 16.30 17.47 -31.32
N ALA A 319 15.83 18.08 -32.42
CA ALA A 319 16.02 19.50 -32.70
C ALA A 319 15.29 20.42 -31.70
N ASN A 320 14.21 19.96 -31.07
CA ASN A 320 13.43 20.74 -30.10
C ASN A 320 13.83 20.46 -28.64
N PHE A 321 14.55 19.36 -28.38
CA PHE A 321 14.86 18.91 -27.01
C PHE A 321 15.65 19.95 -26.21
N ASP A 322 16.62 20.64 -26.80
CA ASP A 322 17.41 21.66 -26.10
C ASP A 322 16.54 22.84 -25.63
N THR A 323 15.59 23.28 -26.45
CA THR A 323 14.63 24.33 -26.08
C THR A 323 13.72 23.89 -24.93
N LEU A 324 13.16 22.68 -25.00
CA LEU A 324 12.34 22.10 -23.94
C LEU A 324 13.15 21.92 -22.63
N CYS A 325 14.41 21.52 -22.74
CA CYS A 325 15.36 21.39 -21.64
C CYS A 325 15.64 22.75 -20.98
N VAL A 326 15.90 23.80 -21.75
CA VAL A 326 16.07 25.17 -21.23
C VAL A 326 14.81 25.64 -20.49
N VAL A 327 13.61 25.42 -21.05
CA VAL A 327 12.33 25.81 -20.41
C VAL A 327 12.11 25.06 -19.10
N PHE A 328 12.30 23.74 -19.10
CA PHE A 328 12.16 22.89 -17.91
C PHE A 328 13.14 23.31 -16.79
N ASN A 329 14.41 23.47 -17.14
CA ASN A 329 15.51 23.67 -16.18
C ASN A 329 15.43 25.03 -15.47
N ARG A 330 14.70 26.03 -16.00
CA ARG A 330 14.44 27.32 -15.33
C ARG A 330 13.76 27.16 -13.97
N SER A 331 13.04 26.06 -13.74
CA SER A 331 12.33 25.77 -12.49
C SER A 331 13.25 25.42 -11.31
N SER A 332 14.50 25.00 -11.55
CA SER A 332 15.37 24.48 -10.49
C SER A 332 16.86 24.45 -10.85
N ARG A 333 17.71 24.84 -9.89
CA ARG A 333 19.17 24.68 -10.01
C ARG A 333 19.63 23.21 -10.07
N PHE A 334 18.82 22.26 -9.60
CA PHE A 334 19.14 20.82 -9.57
C PHE A 334 18.36 20.00 -10.60
N GLY A 335 17.19 20.48 -11.04
CA GLY A 335 16.36 19.79 -12.02
C GLY A 335 17.01 19.86 -13.40
N ARG A 336 17.40 18.72 -13.97
CA ARG A 336 17.87 18.63 -15.35
C ARG A 336 17.06 17.61 -16.11
N LEU A 337 16.32 18.08 -17.12
CA LEU A 337 15.62 17.23 -18.06
C LEU A 337 16.61 16.29 -18.77
N GLN A 338 16.25 15.01 -18.87
CA GLN A 338 17.06 13.97 -19.49
C GLN A 338 16.39 13.37 -20.73
N ASN A 339 15.06 13.21 -20.70
CA ASN A 339 14.27 12.60 -21.77
C ASN A 339 12.78 12.95 -21.60
N ILE A 340 12.01 12.89 -22.69
CA ILE A 340 10.54 12.89 -22.67
C ILE A 340 10.06 11.74 -23.55
N LYS A 341 9.41 10.73 -22.97
CA LYS A 341 8.88 9.57 -23.70
C LYS A 341 7.36 9.66 -23.82
N CYS A 342 6.83 9.73 -25.03
CA CYS A 342 5.41 9.97 -25.27
C CYS A 342 4.64 8.71 -25.66
N ALA A 343 3.44 8.53 -25.10
CA ALA A 343 2.47 7.51 -25.49
C ALA A 343 1.12 8.17 -25.87
N ILE A 344 0.43 7.65 -26.90
CA ILE A 344 -0.85 8.18 -27.38
C ILE A 344 -1.96 7.16 -27.10
N ALA A 345 -3.11 7.65 -26.63
CA ALA A 345 -4.36 6.89 -26.58
C ALA A 345 -5.49 7.71 -27.22
N GLY A 346 -5.77 7.41 -28.49
CA GLY A 346 -6.72 8.18 -29.30
C GLY A 346 -6.27 9.63 -29.47
N LYS A 347 -7.06 10.57 -28.93
CA LYS A 347 -6.77 12.02 -28.97
C LYS A 347 -6.08 12.56 -27.71
N ASN A 348 -5.62 11.68 -26.82
CA ASN A 348 -4.87 12.05 -25.62
C ASN A 348 -3.39 11.65 -25.76
N LEU A 349 -2.49 12.48 -25.25
CA LEU A 349 -1.05 12.29 -25.23
C LEU A 349 -0.55 12.26 -23.77
N TYR A 350 0.24 11.25 -23.44
CA TYR A 350 0.89 11.06 -22.14
C TYR A 350 2.39 11.25 -22.32
N MET A 351 2.98 12.24 -21.64
CA MET A 351 4.35 12.68 -21.91
C MET A 351 5.22 12.40 -20.70
N ARG A 352 5.98 11.30 -20.66
CA ARG A 352 6.79 10.91 -19.48
C ARG A 352 8.13 11.62 -19.49
N PHE A 353 8.22 12.74 -18.78
CA PHE A 353 9.46 13.46 -18.52
C PHE A 353 10.33 12.68 -17.53
N SER A 354 11.63 12.55 -17.80
CA SER A 354 12.66 12.04 -16.87
C SER A 354 13.64 13.16 -16.54
N CYS A 355 14.01 13.29 -15.27
CA CYS A 355 14.81 14.40 -14.77
C CYS A 355 15.71 13.97 -13.61
N SER A 356 16.98 14.40 -13.59
CA SER A 356 17.81 14.29 -12.38
C SER A 356 17.39 15.35 -11.37
N THR A 357 17.38 15.02 -10.08
CA THR A 357 16.79 15.88 -9.02
C THR A 357 17.78 16.29 -7.92
N GLY A 358 19.07 16.04 -8.14
CA GLY A 358 20.10 16.16 -7.11
C GLY A 358 19.84 15.17 -5.97
N ASP A 359 20.00 15.62 -4.73
CA ASP A 359 19.80 14.79 -3.54
C ASP A 359 18.34 14.71 -3.06
N ALA A 360 17.43 15.44 -3.69
CA ALA A 360 16.00 15.29 -3.41
C ALA A 360 15.40 14.13 -4.21
N MET A 361 14.43 13.42 -3.64
CA MET A 361 13.58 12.48 -4.39
C MET A 361 12.84 13.23 -5.53
N GLY A 362 12.47 14.48 -5.26
CA GLY A 362 12.37 15.51 -6.30
C GLY A 362 11.01 15.64 -7.01
N MET A 363 9.98 14.93 -6.58
CA MET A 363 8.66 14.94 -7.23
C MET A 363 8.04 16.35 -7.40
N ASN A 364 8.18 17.24 -6.42
CA ASN A 364 7.73 18.63 -6.52
C ASN A 364 8.58 19.47 -7.51
N MET A 365 9.86 19.13 -7.64
CA MET A 365 10.80 19.77 -8.57
C MET A 365 10.47 19.39 -10.02
N VAL A 366 10.25 18.10 -10.28
CA VAL A 366 9.88 17.62 -11.63
C VAL A 366 8.51 18.17 -12.04
N SER A 367 7.51 18.17 -11.15
CA SER A 367 6.20 18.75 -11.47
C SER A 367 6.26 20.23 -11.87
N LYS A 368 7.09 21.05 -11.22
CA LYS A 368 7.30 22.46 -11.60
C LYS A 368 7.98 22.60 -12.96
N GLY A 369 9.03 21.80 -13.23
CA GLY A 369 9.70 21.80 -14.53
C GLY A 369 8.77 21.37 -15.68
N VAL A 370 7.90 20.39 -15.44
CA VAL A 370 6.87 20.00 -16.41
C VAL A 370 5.85 21.12 -16.65
N GLN A 371 5.37 21.80 -15.60
CA GLN A 371 4.40 22.88 -15.76
C GLN A 371 4.94 23.99 -16.68
N ASN A 372 6.19 24.43 -16.46
CA ASN A 372 6.86 25.40 -17.33
C ASN A 372 6.86 24.96 -18.82
N VAL A 373 7.06 23.67 -19.09
CA VAL A 373 7.06 23.14 -20.47
C VAL A 373 5.65 23.11 -21.04
N LEU A 374 4.62 22.75 -20.25
CA LEU A 374 3.23 22.82 -20.70
C LEU A 374 2.80 24.25 -21.02
N ASP A 375 3.14 25.21 -20.15
CA ASP A 375 2.83 26.64 -20.35
C ASP A 375 3.51 27.18 -21.62
N TYR A 376 4.75 26.76 -21.89
CA TYR A 376 5.46 27.08 -23.14
C TYR A 376 4.77 26.47 -24.37
N LEU A 377 4.49 25.16 -24.35
CA LEU A 377 3.82 24.45 -25.44
C LEU A 377 2.43 25.02 -25.78
N GLN A 378 1.73 25.59 -24.80
CA GLN A 378 0.43 26.24 -24.99
C GLN A 378 0.49 27.43 -25.99
N THR A 379 1.69 27.98 -26.24
CA THR A 379 1.90 29.06 -27.22
C THR A 379 1.74 28.58 -28.66
N ASP A 380 2.37 27.44 -29.00
CA ASP A 380 2.36 26.87 -30.36
C ASP A 380 1.23 25.84 -30.56
N PHE A 381 0.69 25.32 -29.45
CA PHE A 381 -0.44 24.40 -29.39
C PHE A 381 -1.57 24.99 -28.53
N PRO A 382 -2.19 26.13 -28.93
CA PRO A 382 -3.25 26.78 -28.15
C PRO A 382 -4.52 25.92 -28.05
N ASP A 383 -4.67 24.91 -28.92
CA ASP A 383 -5.72 23.91 -28.93
C ASP A 383 -5.46 22.69 -28.01
N MET A 384 -4.36 22.72 -27.24
CA MET A 384 -4.01 21.70 -26.25
C MET A 384 -4.82 21.87 -24.96
N GLU A 385 -5.62 20.88 -24.59
CA GLU A 385 -6.31 20.81 -23.29
C GLU A 385 -5.41 20.08 -22.28
N ILE A 386 -4.90 20.76 -21.25
CA ILE A 386 -4.15 20.13 -20.16
C ILE A 386 -5.14 19.43 -19.22
N ILE A 387 -5.22 18.09 -19.31
CA ILE A 387 -6.12 17.27 -18.49
C ILE A 387 -5.58 17.10 -17.07
N GLY A 388 -4.26 17.09 -16.92
CA GLY A 388 -3.63 17.11 -15.60
C GLY A 388 -2.14 16.80 -15.63
N ILE A 389 -1.42 17.31 -14.62
CA ILE A 389 0.05 17.18 -14.49
C ILE A 389 0.52 15.72 -14.26
N SER A 390 -0.40 14.82 -13.89
CA SER A 390 -0.10 13.41 -13.55
C SER A 390 -1.15 12.45 -14.12
N GLY A 391 -1.05 12.12 -15.41
CA GLY A 391 -1.86 11.13 -16.11
C GLY A 391 -1.49 9.67 -15.83
N ASN A 392 -1.01 9.36 -14.63
CA ASN A 392 -0.57 8.04 -14.15
C ASN A 392 0.53 7.31 -14.96
N PHE A 393 1.04 7.86 -16.06
CA PHE A 393 2.12 7.27 -16.87
C PHE A 393 3.55 7.53 -16.30
N CYS A 394 3.66 8.08 -15.08
CA CYS A 394 4.97 8.26 -14.42
C CYS A 394 5.67 6.93 -14.10
N SER A 395 5.05 5.90 -13.52
CA SER A 395 3.88 5.91 -12.62
C SER A 395 4.31 6.21 -11.18
N ASP A 396 3.39 6.55 -10.27
CA ASP A 396 3.73 6.90 -8.87
C ASP A 396 2.75 6.32 -7.86
N LYS A 397 3.25 5.53 -6.90
CA LYS A 397 2.49 4.79 -5.88
C LYS A 397 1.54 3.73 -6.48
N LYS A 398 1.84 3.24 -7.69
CA LYS A 398 1.06 2.22 -8.41
C LYS A 398 1.97 1.23 -9.15
N PRO A 399 1.73 -0.09 -9.05
CA PRO A 399 2.55 -1.07 -9.77
C PRO A 399 2.38 -0.89 -11.28
N ALA A 400 3.49 -0.67 -12.00
CA ALA A 400 3.45 -0.30 -13.41
C ALA A 400 4.66 -0.80 -14.21
N ALA A 401 4.38 -1.42 -15.35
CA ALA A 401 5.41 -2.00 -16.22
C ALA A 401 6.37 -0.94 -16.78
N VAL A 402 5.92 0.31 -16.94
CA VAL A 402 6.79 1.41 -17.37
C VAL A 402 7.92 1.69 -16.36
N ASN A 403 7.67 1.53 -15.06
CA ASN A 403 8.70 1.69 -14.02
C ASN A 403 9.64 0.48 -13.98
N TRP A 404 9.13 -0.72 -14.26
CA TRP A 404 9.94 -1.94 -14.40
C TRP A 404 10.91 -1.89 -15.60
N ILE A 405 10.43 -1.45 -16.76
CA ILE A 405 11.16 -1.50 -18.04
C ILE A 405 12.05 -0.26 -18.25
N GLU A 406 11.51 0.94 -18.00
CA GLU A 406 12.22 2.20 -18.24
C GLU A 406 13.01 2.68 -17.00
N GLY A 407 12.69 2.15 -15.82
CA GLY A 407 13.18 2.64 -14.53
C GLY A 407 12.47 3.92 -14.06
N ARG A 408 12.67 4.26 -12.78
CA ARG A 408 12.17 5.49 -12.14
C ARG A 408 12.95 5.82 -10.86
N GLY A 409 13.40 7.05 -10.68
CA GLY A 409 14.33 7.35 -9.59
C GLY A 409 15.68 6.69 -9.88
N LYS A 410 16.16 5.80 -9.01
CA LYS A 410 17.46 5.13 -9.14
C LYS A 410 17.29 3.67 -9.58
N SER A 411 18.00 3.29 -10.64
CA SER A 411 18.12 1.88 -11.07
C SER A 411 19.45 1.33 -10.60
N VAL A 412 19.43 0.34 -9.72
CA VAL A 412 20.62 -0.24 -9.08
C VAL A 412 20.68 -1.75 -9.31
N VAL A 413 21.88 -2.27 -9.58
CA VAL A 413 22.23 -3.68 -9.44
C VAL A 413 23.17 -3.82 -8.25
N CYS A 414 22.98 -4.83 -7.42
CA CYS A 414 23.90 -5.19 -6.35
C CYS A 414 24.15 -6.70 -6.38
N GLU A 415 25.41 -7.12 -6.24
CA GLU A 415 25.81 -8.54 -6.31
C GLU A 415 26.85 -8.92 -5.26
N ALA A 416 26.92 -10.22 -4.94
CA ALA A 416 27.96 -10.81 -4.11
C ALA A 416 28.22 -12.27 -4.51
N ILE A 417 29.44 -12.73 -4.26
CA ILE A 417 29.78 -14.17 -4.27
C ILE A 417 29.85 -14.63 -2.81
N ILE A 418 29.05 -15.63 -2.45
CA ILE A 418 28.96 -16.19 -1.10
C ILE A 418 29.63 -17.56 -1.09
N LYS A 419 30.67 -17.70 -0.27
CA LYS A 419 31.51 -18.90 -0.24
C LYS A 419 30.77 -20.13 0.26
N GLU A 420 31.08 -21.33 -0.26
CA GLU A 420 30.42 -22.58 0.14
C GLU A 420 30.35 -22.74 1.67
N GLU A 421 31.48 -22.49 2.35
CA GLU A 421 31.56 -22.61 3.80
C GLU A 421 30.67 -21.62 4.55
N VAL A 422 30.39 -20.44 3.98
CA VAL A 422 29.49 -19.43 4.54
C VAL A 422 28.04 -19.84 4.31
N VAL A 423 27.71 -20.38 3.14
CA VAL A 423 26.39 -20.96 2.85
C VAL A 423 26.07 -22.09 3.84
N ARG A 424 27.03 -22.99 4.11
CA ARG A 424 26.86 -24.06 5.09
C ARG A 424 26.86 -23.56 6.54
N LYS A 425 27.86 -22.77 6.96
CA LYS A 425 28.06 -22.38 8.37
C LYS A 425 27.13 -21.26 8.84
N VAL A 426 26.86 -20.25 8.01
CA VAL A 426 26.03 -19.08 8.37
C VAL A 426 24.59 -19.25 7.87
N LEU A 427 24.42 -19.61 6.61
CA LEU A 427 23.09 -19.71 5.97
C LEU A 427 22.38 -21.06 6.21
N LYS A 428 23.11 -22.08 6.68
CA LYS A 428 22.59 -23.40 7.09
C LYS A 428 21.88 -24.15 5.95
N THR A 429 22.36 -23.98 4.73
CA THR A 429 21.85 -24.62 3.51
C THR A 429 23.02 -24.99 2.58
N ASN A 430 22.76 -25.28 1.30
CA ASN A 430 23.76 -25.48 0.24
C ASN A 430 23.40 -24.66 -1.01
N VAL A 431 24.34 -24.50 -1.93
CA VAL A 431 24.20 -23.68 -3.15
C VAL A 431 23.11 -24.22 -4.09
N ALA A 432 23.13 -25.52 -4.40
CA ALA A 432 22.19 -26.12 -5.35
C ALA A 432 20.72 -25.90 -4.93
N THR A 433 20.40 -26.10 -3.65
CA THR A 433 19.04 -25.86 -3.12
C THR A 433 18.65 -24.38 -3.16
N LEU A 434 19.60 -23.44 -3.01
CA LEU A 434 19.31 -22.00 -3.14
C LEU A 434 19.00 -21.61 -4.60
N VAL A 435 19.80 -22.09 -5.55
CA VAL A 435 19.59 -21.85 -6.99
C VAL A 435 18.25 -22.44 -7.45
N GLU A 436 17.96 -23.69 -7.07
CA GLU A 436 16.68 -24.35 -7.36
C GLU A 436 15.49 -23.59 -6.75
N LEU A 437 15.58 -23.20 -5.47
CA LEU A 437 14.52 -22.44 -4.81
C LEU A 437 14.32 -21.06 -5.44
N ASN A 438 15.38 -20.39 -5.93
CA ASN A 438 15.25 -19.12 -6.63
C ASN A 438 14.50 -19.31 -7.96
N MET A 439 14.90 -20.30 -8.76
CA MET A 439 14.21 -20.66 -10.01
C MET A 439 12.73 -20.99 -9.78
N LEU A 440 12.40 -21.78 -8.75
CA LEU A 440 11.03 -22.22 -8.48
C LEU A 440 10.17 -21.15 -7.79
N LYS A 441 10.71 -20.38 -6.84
CA LYS A 441 9.95 -19.40 -6.05
C LYS A 441 9.97 -18.00 -6.68
N ASN A 442 11.16 -17.42 -6.89
CA ASN A 442 11.32 -16.01 -7.30
C ASN A 442 11.04 -15.81 -8.78
N LEU A 443 11.32 -16.82 -9.63
CA LEU A 443 11.04 -16.73 -11.07
C LEU A 443 9.74 -17.45 -11.43
N THR A 444 9.69 -18.78 -11.31
CA THR A 444 8.54 -19.58 -11.74
C THR A 444 7.28 -19.24 -10.94
N GLY A 445 7.36 -19.19 -9.61
CA GLY A 445 6.23 -18.83 -8.74
C GLY A 445 5.67 -17.44 -9.03
N SER A 446 6.53 -16.44 -9.16
CA SER A 446 6.15 -15.08 -9.53
C SER A 446 5.55 -14.99 -10.95
N ALA A 447 6.06 -15.76 -11.92
CA ALA A 447 5.48 -15.84 -13.26
C ALA A 447 4.08 -16.49 -13.23
N MET A 448 3.89 -17.58 -12.49
CA MET A 448 2.59 -18.22 -12.29
C MET A 448 1.57 -17.31 -11.58
N ALA A 449 2.04 -16.40 -10.72
CA ALA A 449 1.22 -15.40 -10.05
C ALA A 449 0.93 -14.15 -10.91
N GLY A 450 1.53 -14.02 -12.10
CA GLY A 450 1.45 -12.81 -12.93
C GLY A 450 2.08 -11.58 -12.28
N ALA A 451 3.10 -11.76 -11.44
CA ALA A 451 3.70 -10.69 -10.65
C ALA A 451 4.41 -9.66 -11.53
N LEU A 452 4.15 -8.38 -11.26
CA LEU A 452 4.78 -7.25 -11.95
C LEU A 452 5.96 -6.71 -11.13
N GLY A 453 7.18 -6.94 -11.59
CA GLY A 453 8.42 -6.53 -10.90
C GLY A 453 8.71 -7.28 -9.58
N GLY A 454 7.84 -8.22 -9.17
CA GLY A 454 7.94 -8.98 -7.93
C GLY A 454 8.69 -10.32 -8.07
N PHE A 455 9.89 -10.31 -8.66
CA PHE A 455 10.70 -11.51 -8.89
C PHE A 455 11.71 -11.74 -7.75
N ASN A 456 11.25 -11.60 -6.50
CA ASN A 456 12.05 -11.59 -5.28
C ASN A 456 11.30 -12.28 -4.11
N ALA A 457 11.93 -12.37 -2.93
CA ALA A 457 11.35 -12.98 -1.75
C ALA A 457 10.64 -11.98 -0.84
N HIS A 458 11.29 -10.86 -0.48
CA HIS A 458 10.75 -9.83 0.43
C HIS A 458 11.43 -8.46 0.31
N ALA A 459 11.85 -8.04 -0.89
CA ALA A 459 12.49 -6.73 -1.08
C ALA A 459 11.68 -5.57 -0.45
N SER A 460 10.35 -5.65 -0.54
CA SER A 460 9.39 -4.74 0.11
C SER A 460 9.59 -4.57 1.62
N ASN A 461 9.91 -5.63 2.37
CA ASN A 461 10.09 -5.52 3.82
C ASN A 461 11.34 -4.70 4.16
N ILE A 462 12.43 -4.91 3.41
CA ILE A 462 13.69 -4.20 3.59
C ILE A 462 13.55 -2.72 3.17
N VAL A 463 13.00 -2.47 1.98
CA VAL A 463 12.75 -1.13 1.46
C VAL A 463 11.89 -0.34 2.45
N THR A 464 10.74 -0.89 2.86
CA THR A 464 9.84 -0.23 3.82
C THR A 464 10.55 0.11 5.15
N ALA A 465 11.31 -0.84 5.72
CA ALA A 465 11.96 -0.64 7.00
C ALA A 465 13.06 0.44 6.95
N VAL A 466 13.84 0.50 5.86
CA VAL A 466 14.83 1.57 5.65
C VAL A 466 14.13 2.89 5.34
N TYR A 467 13.03 2.88 4.58
CA TYR A 467 12.28 4.08 4.20
C TYR A 467 11.71 4.83 5.41
N ILE A 468 11.04 4.10 6.31
CA ILE A 468 10.48 4.68 7.55
C ILE A 468 11.62 5.19 8.46
N ALA A 469 12.73 4.43 8.56
CA ALA A 469 13.88 4.85 9.36
C ALA A 469 14.56 6.12 8.82
N THR A 470 14.62 6.30 7.51
CA THR A 470 15.38 7.37 6.85
C THR A 470 14.52 8.51 6.29
N GLY A 471 13.22 8.53 6.58
CA GLY A 471 12.31 9.63 6.22
C GLY A 471 11.94 9.72 4.75
N GLN A 472 11.97 8.58 4.05
CA GLN A 472 11.46 8.45 2.69
C GLN A 472 9.92 8.33 2.70
N ASP A 473 9.29 8.34 1.53
CA ASP A 473 7.84 8.16 1.37
C ASP A 473 7.48 6.66 1.34
N PRO A 474 6.89 6.07 2.41
CA PRO A 474 6.68 4.62 2.47
C PRO A 474 5.69 4.10 1.42
N ALA A 475 4.84 4.97 0.85
CA ALA A 475 3.92 4.57 -0.21
C ALA A 475 4.63 4.34 -1.55
N GLN A 476 5.85 4.85 -1.74
CA GLN A 476 6.68 4.56 -2.91
C GLN A 476 7.33 3.16 -2.85
N ASN A 477 7.23 2.44 -1.73
CA ASN A 477 7.60 1.03 -1.65
C ASN A 477 6.92 0.17 -2.74
N VAL A 478 5.75 0.57 -3.24
CA VAL A 478 5.03 -0.10 -4.33
C VAL A 478 5.91 -0.30 -5.58
N GLU A 479 6.70 0.69 -5.97
CA GLU A 479 7.61 0.61 -7.13
C GLU A 479 9.07 0.51 -6.74
N SER A 480 9.47 1.07 -5.60
CA SER A 480 10.82 0.94 -5.04
C SER A 480 11.17 -0.49 -4.61
N SER A 481 10.19 -1.36 -4.38
CA SER A 481 10.40 -2.79 -4.11
C SER A 481 10.39 -3.68 -5.35
N HIS A 482 10.21 -3.11 -6.56
CA HIS A 482 10.47 -3.84 -7.79
C HIS A 482 11.91 -4.38 -7.77
N CYS A 483 12.03 -5.70 -7.81
CA CYS A 483 13.31 -6.39 -7.67
C CYS A 483 13.24 -7.76 -8.37
N ILE A 484 14.24 -8.07 -9.18
CA ILE A 484 14.54 -9.45 -9.59
C ILE A 484 15.79 -9.94 -8.85
N THR A 485 15.65 -11.08 -8.19
CA THR A 485 16.72 -11.77 -7.48
C THR A 485 17.21 -12.95 -8.34
N MET A 486 18.49 -12.96 -8.68
CA MET A 486 19.15 -14.05 -9.40
C MET A 486 20.12 -14.77 -8.47
N MET A 487 20.23 -16.09 -8.66
CA MET A 487 21.13 -16.96 -7.90
C MET A 487 21.72 -17.98 -8.86
N GLU A 488 23.05 -18.05 -8.92
CA GLU A 488 23.79 -18.91 -9.83
C GLU A 488 24.92 -19.63 -9.08
N ALA A 489 25.20 -20.87 -9.48
CA ALA A 489 26.30 -21.64 -8.92
C ALA A 489 27.58 -21.33 -9.70
N VAL A 490 28.62 -20.86 -9.01
CA VAL A 490 29.90 -20.43 -9.60
C VAL A 490 31.07 -21.22 -8.99
N ASN A 491 32.29 -21.02 -9.52
CA ASN A 491 33.50 -21.72 -9.06
C ASN A 491 33.33 -23.25 -9.01
N GLY A 492 32.87 -23.85 -10.12
CA GLY A 492 32.60 -25.30 -10.20
C GLY A 492 31.32 -25.76 -9.48
N GLY A 493 30.55 -24.83 -8.90
CA GLY A 493 29.32 -25.09 -8.16
C GLY A 493 29.48 -25.05 -6.64
N GLU A 494 30.68 -24.74 -6.14
CA GLU A 494 30.98 -24.59 -4.72
C GLU A 494 30.39 -23.29 -4.15
N ASP A 495 30.51 -22.18 -4.88
CA ASP A 495 30.11 -20.86 -4.41
C ASP A 495 28.79 -20.40 -5.04
N LEU A 496 28.08 -19.51 -4.34
CA LEU A 496 26.84 -18.90 -4.81
C LEU A 496 27.11 -17.47 -5.28
N HIS A 497 26.90 -17.19 -6.57
CA HIS A 497 26.63 -15.82 -7.00
C HIS A 497 25.17 -15.49 -6.69
N ILE A 498 24.95 -14.30 -6.11
CA ILE A 498 23.63 -13.74 -5.88
C ILE A 498 23.64 -12.29 -6.35
N SER A 499 22.59 -11.88 -7.07
CA SER A 499 22.37 -10.48 -7.39
C SER A 499 20.91 -10.07 -7.23
N VAL A 500 20.71 -8.78 -6.99
CA VAL A 500 19.40 -8.10 -7.03
C VAL A 500 19.47 -6.94 -8.01
N THR A 501 18.46 -6.83 -8.88
CA THR A 501 18.30 -5.69 -9.79
C THR A 501 17.00 -4.97 -9.47
N MET A 502 17.12 -3.69 -9.08
CA MET A 502 16.04 -2.84 -8.62
C MET A 502 15.94 -1.61 -9.54
N PRO A 503 15.05 -1.60 -10.55
CA PRO A 503 15.04 -0.56 -11.58
C PRO A 503 14.41 0.77 -11.15
N SER A 504 13.67 0.79 -10.03
CA SER A 504 12.80 1.92 -9.66
C SER A 504 12.88 2.40 -8.21
N ILE A 505 14.07 2.52 -7.62
CA ILE A 505 14.24 3.01 -6.23
C ILE A 505 14.01 4.53 -6.14
N GLU A 506 12.91 4.96 -5.55
CA GLU A 506 12.56 6.37 -5.35
C GLU A 506 13.01 6.89 -3.98
N VAL A 507 14.23 7.43 -3.89
CA VAL A 507 14.79 8.01 -2.64
C VAL A 507 15.40 9.40 -2.79
N GLY A 508 15.50 10.09 -1.66
CA GLY A 508 16.24 11.34 -1.48
C GLY A 508 16.78 11.48 -0.06
N THR A 509 17.75 12.37 0.11
CA THR A 509 18.33 12.73 1.42
C THR A 509 17.99 14.16 1.83
N VAL A 510 17.17 14.85 1.01
CA VAL A 510 16.69 16.23 1.19
C VAL A 510 15.20 16.32 0.90
N GLY A 511 14.46 16.96 1.82
CA GLY A 511 13.04 17.29 1.68
C GLY A 511 12.10 16.20 2.21
N GLY A 512 10.87 16.59 2.54
CA GLY A 512 9.93 15.70 3.22
C GLY A 512 10.46 15.23 4.58
N GLY A 513 10.20 13.97 4.91
CA GLY A 513 10.53 13.36 6.20
C GLY A 513 12.04 13.28 6.53
N THR A 514 12.95 13.49 5.57
CA THR A 514 14.41 13.41 5.80
C THR A 514 14.95 14.48 6.75
N GLN A 515 14.15 15.53 6.97
CA GLN A 515 14.49 16.66 7.84
C GLN A 515 14.16 16.41 9.31
N LEU A 516 13.21 15.50 9.61
CA LEU A 516 12.79 15.16 10.96
C LEU A 516 13.95 14.56 11.76
N ALA A 517 14.08 14.93 13.04
CA ALA A 517 15.29 14.68 13.83
C ALA A 517 15.74 13.20 13.82
N SER A 518 14.82 12.27 14.08
CA SER A 518 15.10 10.83 14.13
C SER A 518 15.51 10.25 12.77
N GLN A 519 14.83 10.65 11.70
CA GLN A 519 15.09 10.24 10.33
C GLN A 519 16.42 10.81 9.83
N SER A 520 16.68 12.06 10.17
CA SER A 520 17.94 12.76 9.89
C SER A 520 19.13 12.11 10.61
N ALA A 521 18.94 11.61 11.84
CA ALA A 521 19.96 10.85 12.56
C ALA A 521 20.25 9.49 11.88
N CYS A 522 19.22 8.80 11.38
CA CYS A 522 19.40 7.55 10.61
C CYS A 522 20.13 7.77 9.28
N LEU A 523 19.84 8.86 8.56
CA LEU A 523 20.60 9.27 7.37
C LEU A 523 22.05 9.66 7.71
N ASN A 524 22.29 10.21 8.90
CA ASN A 524 23.63 10.55 9.37
C ASN A 524 24.45 9.31 9.72
N LEU A 525 23.83 8.29 10.32
CA LEU A 525 24.46 6.97 10.57
C LEU A 525 24.94 6.31 9.27
N LEU A 526 24.21 6.49 8.18
CA LEU A 526 24.59 6.03 6.84
C LEU A 526 25.57 6.94 6.09
N GLY A 527 25.94 8.10 6.67
CA GLY A 527 26.84 9.08 6.05
C GLY A 527 26.26 9.85 4.86
N VAL A 528 24.93 9.85 4.68
CA VAL A 528 24.24 10.42 3.50
C VAL A 528 23.28 11.57 3.85
N LYS A 529 23.30 12.10 5.07
CA LYS A 529 22.41 13.19 5.50
C LYS A 529 22.54 14.44 4.62
N GLY A 530 21.41 14.92 4.12
CA GLY A 530 21.31 16.21 3.42
C GLY A 530 21.89 16.20 2.00
N ALA A 531 22.02 17.39 1.43
CA ALA A 531 22.58 17.59 0.10
C ALA A 531 24.10 17.34 0.10
N SER A 532 24.60 16.68 -0.95
CA SER A 532 26.03 16.57 -1.20
C SER A 532 26.61 17.95 -1.52
N LYS A 533 27.77 18.26 -0.92
CA LYS A 533 28.53 19.49 -1.22
C LYS A 533 29.38 19.35 -2.47
N ASP A 534 29.86 18.14 -2.74
CA ASP A 534 30.86 17.90 -3.78
C ASP A 534 30.22 17.52 -5.13
N SER A 535 29.12 16.76 -5.10
CA SER A 535 28.46 16.26 -6.30
C SER A 535 26.95 16.08 -6.08
N PRO A 536 26.10 17.00 -6.60
CA PRO A 536 24.64 16.93 -6.41
C PRO A 536 24.06 15.56 -6.76
N GLY A 537 23.34 14.97 -5.81
CA GLY A 537 22.75 13.64 -5.91
C GLY A 537 23.64 12.49 -5.43
N SER A 538 24.90 12.70 -5.05
CA SER A 538 25.76 11.60 -4.62
C SER A 538 25.25 10.92 -3.34
N ASN A 539 24.58 11.66 -2.46
CA ASN A 539 24.03 11.11 -1.22
C ASN A 539 22.76 10.30 -1.51
N SER A 540 21.88 10.78 -2.39
CA SER A 540 20.69 10.02 -2.81
C SER A 540 21.04 8.77 -3.64
N ARG A 541 22.10 8.83 -4.45
CA ARG A 541 22.66 7.68 -5.17
C ARG A 541 23.24 6.65 -4.20
N LEU A 542 24.08 7.07 -3.25
CA LEU A 542 24.64 6.17 -2.23
C LEU A 542 23.57 5.56 -1.33
N LEU A 543 22.53 6.31 -0.93
CA LEU A 543 21.40 5.74 -0.21
C LEU A 543 20.71 4.63 -1.02
N SER A 544 20.52 4.80 -2.33
CA SER A 544 19.90 3.78 -3.18
C SER A 544 20.74 2.50 -3.29
N THR A 545 22.07 2.60 -3.30
CA THR A 545 22.94 1.40 -3.31
C THR A 545 22.97 0.70 -1.96
N ILE A 546 22.98 1.45 -0.84
CA ILE A 546 22.83 0.87 0.51
C ILE A 546 21.50 0.11 0.63
N ILE A 547 20.39 0.65 0.09
CA ILE A 547 19.10 -0.04 0.07
C ILE A 547 19.18 -1.33 -0.75
N ALA A 548 19.75 -1.29 -1.97
CA ALA A 548 19.90 -2.49 -2.80
C ALA A 548 20.80 -3.56 -2.13
N GLY A 549 21.91 -3.19 -1.50
CA GLY A 549 22.76 -4.11 -0.74
C GLY A 549 22.07 -4.66 0.52
N SER A 550 21.19 -3.88 1.15
CA SER A 550 20.35 -4.34 2.25
C SER A 550 19.31 -5.36 1.77
N VAL A 551 18.72 -5.13 0.59
CA VAL A 551 17.79 -6.06 -0.06
C VAL A 551 18.51 -7.35 -0.42
N LEU A 552 19.72 -7.28 -1.00
CA LEU A 552 20.57 -8.45 -1.27
C LEU A 552 20.82 -9.29 -0.01
N ALA A 553 21.16 -8.64 1.12
CA ALA A 553 21.33 -9.29 2.41
C ALA A 553 20.03 -9.95 2.91
N GLY A 554 18.91 -9.24 2.81
CA GLY A 554 17.59 -9.74 3.16
C GLY A 554 17.19 -10.97 2.35
N GLU A 555 17.30 -10.90 1.03
CA GLU A 555 16.99 -11.96 0.07
C GLU A 555 17.80 -13.23 0.36
N LEU A 556 19.13 -13.08 0.48
CA LEU A 556 20.06 -14.18 0.79
C LEU A 556 19.65 -14.91 2.09
N SER A 557 19.34 -14.17 3.14
CA SER A 557 18.97 -14.75 4.44
C SER A 557 17.59 -15.42 4.42
N LEU A 558 16.58 -14.79 3.82
CA LEU A 558 15.23 -15.35 3.77
C LEU A 558 15.17 -16.60 2.89
N MET A 559 15.75 -16.56 1.68
CA MET A 559 15.80 -17.71 0.79
C MET A 559 16.52 -18.89 1.46
N SER A 560 17.59 -18.63 2.22
CA SER A 560 18.27 -19.65 3.01
C SER A 560 17.40 -20.22 4.15
N ALA A 561 16.63 -19.38 4.83
CA ALA A 561 15.71 -19.83 5.88
C ALA A 561 14.53 -20.66 5.33
N ILE A 562 14.06 -20.37 4.10
CA ILE A 562 13.06 -21.16 3.39
C ILE A 562 13.66 -22.50 2.96
N ALA A 563 14.82 -22.48 2.27
CA ALA A 563 15.53 -23.68 1.81
C ALA A 563 15.84 -24.67 2.96
N ALA A 564 16.19 -24.16 4.15
CA ALA A 564 16.47 -24.96 5.32
C ALA A 564 15.21 -25.37 6.15
N GLY A 565 13.99 -24.99 5.73
CA GLY A 565 12.76 -25.24 6.48
C GLY A 565 12.69 -24.54 7.86
N GLN A 566 13.43 -23.44 8.02
CA GLN A 566 13.61 -22.73 9.30
C GLN A 566 12.64 -21.57 9.52
N LEU A 567 11.97 -21.09 8.46
CA LEU A 567 11.12 -19.88 8.49
C LEU A 567 10.15 -19.84 9.69
N ILE A 568 9.32 -20.87 9.84
CA ILE A 568 8.30 -20.94 10.91
C ILE A 568 8.96 -20.94 12.30
N LYS A 569 10.06 -21.69 12.48
CA LYS A 569 10.77 -21.76 13.78
C LYS A 569 11.35 -20.41 14.18
N SER A 570 11.87 -19.64 13.22
CA SER A 570 12.34 -18.27 13.46
C SER A 570 11.19 -17.34 13.84
N HIS A 571 10.13 -17.26 13.03
CA HIS A 571 8.98 -16.40 13.34
C HIS A 571 8.35 -16.73 14.70
N MET A 572 8.20 -18.02 15.04
CA MET A 572 7.68 -18.43 16.35
C MET A 572 8.57 -18.00 17.52
N LYS A 573 9.89 -17.89 17.34
CA LYS A 573 10.84 -17.49 18.38
C LYS A 573 10.89 -15.98 18.62
N TYR A 574 10.71 -15.15 17.59
CA TYR A 574 10.87 -13.69 17.69
C TYR A 574 9.57 -12.89 17.55
N ASN A 575 8.50 -13.46 16.97
CA ASN A 575 7.22 -12.77 16.78
C ASN A 575 6.17 -13.20 17.83
N ARG A 576 6.45 -14.23 18.63
CA ARG A 576 5.70 -14.51 19.86
C ARG A 576 6.54 -14.14 21.05
N SER A 577 6.03 -13.23 21.87
CA SER A 577 6.55 -12.95 23.19
C SER A 577 6.55 -14.26 23.99
N SER A 578 7.73 -14.67 24.47
CA SER A 578 7.84 -15.80 25.39
C SER A 578 7.37 -15.45 26.81
N LYS A 579 6.89 -14.22 27.04
CA LYS A 579 6.28 -13.80 28.32
C LYS A 579 4.84 -14.31 28.44
N ASP A 580 4.08 -14.31 27.35
CA ASP A 580 2.65 -14.72 27.35
C ASP A 580 2.45 -16.23 27.54
N VAL A 581 3.50 -17.04 27.35
CA VAL A 581 3.44 -18.50 27.53
C VAL A 581 3.71 -18.90 28.99
N SER A 582 4.44 -18.08 29.76
CA SER A 582 4.76 -18.36 31.17
C SER A 582 3.64 -18.04 32.16
N GLU A 583 2.64 -17.23 31.78
CA GLU A 583 1.54 -16.84 32.67
C GLU A 583 0.29 -17.73 32.56
N ILE A 584 0.29 -18.73 31.67
CA ILE A 584 -0.85 -19.63 31.41
C ILE A 584 -0.55 -21.09 31.84
N ALA A 585 0.57 -21.33 32.52
CA ALA A 585 0.84 -22.62 33.16
C ALA A 585 0.10 -22.69 34.51
N PRO A 586 -0.90 -23.58 34.70
CA PRO A 586 -1.48 -23.77 36.02
C PRO A 586 -0.43 -24.39 36.96
N SER A 587 -0.23 -23.77 38.12
CA SER A 587 0.50 -24.39 39.22
C SER A 587 -0.28 -25.61 39.73
N ASN A 588 0.42 -26.74 39.86
CA ASN A 588 -0.10 -27.98 40.48
C ASN A 588 -0.57 -27.74 41.92
#